data_AF-A0A820ZT36-F1
#
_entry.id   AF-A0A820ZT36-F1
#
_cell.length_a   1.000
_cell.length_b   1.000
_cell.length_c   1.000
_cell.angle_alpha   90.00
_cell.angle_beta   90.00
_cell.angle_gamma   90.00
#
_symmetry.space_group_name_H-M   'P 1'
#
loop_
_entity.id
_entity.type
_entity.pdbx_description
1 polymer ?
#
loop_
_entity_poly.entity_id
_entity_poly.type
_entity_poly.pdbx_seq_one_letter_code
_entity_poly.pdbx_strand_id
1 'polypeptide(L)'
;MKVPLNPYNDSLIPANYNFEGLVERRCLLKNFKEPNISKWKKYWVAICEHLLFFHKQRSFLITLPMRLSRQTSLKKNDNISIAQSKLSNMNITLTETDRLYYRQNPSKCQSITDWLIVLSQTKNRNEIQLSDLTRGSMYKFKFENAAIANIWFQRLKEATLFKQTNGQLSENLIALD
;
A
#
# COMPACT_ATOMS: atom_id res chain seq x y z
N MET A 1 -31.37 -24.43 -0.73
CA MET A 1 -30.99 -24.05 -2.11
C MET A 1 -29.70 -23.25 -2.04
N LYS A 2 -28.61 -23.74 -2.61
CA LYS A 2 -27.33 -22.99 -2.69
C LYS A 2 -27.49 -21.89 -3.73
N VAL A 3 -27.40 -20.63 -3.30
CA VAL A 3 -27.34 -19.47 -4.18
C VAL A 3 -26.05 -19.57 -5.02
N PRO A 4 -26.08 -19.30 -6.34
CA PRO A 4 -24.87 -19.37 -7.15
C PRO A 4 -23.94 -18.22 -6.77
N LEU A 5 -22.67 -18.53 -6.49
CA LEU A 5 -21.62 -17.54 -6.27
C LEU A 5 -21.46 -16.68 -7.52
N ASN A 6 -21.75 -15.39 -7.40
CA ASN A 6 -21.50 -14.39 -8.42
C ASN A 6 -19.99 -14.04 -8.41
N PRO A 7 -19.22 -14.34 -9.49
CA PRO A 7 -17.78 -14.11 -9.53
C PRO A 7 -17.37 -12.63 -9.60
N TYR A 8 -18.32 -11.69 -9.57
CA TYR A 8 -18.05 -10.25 -9.58
C TYR A 8 -18.19 -9.55 -8.22
N ASN A 9 -18.74 -10.21 -7.19
CA ASN A 9 -19.04 -9.56 -5.91
C ASN A 9 -18.14 -9.96 -4.73
N ASP A 10 -17.22 -10.92 -4.89
CA ASP A 10 -16.18 -11.17 -3.88
C ASP A 10 -15.03 -10.18 -4.07
N SER A 11 -15.30 -8.93 -3.68
CA SER A 11 -14.25 -7.96 -3.43
C SER A 11 -13.44 -8.46 -2.24
N LEU A 12 -12.37 -9.22 -2.49
CA LEU A 12 -11.27 -9.51 -1.55
C LEU A 12 -10.48 -8.25 -1.17
N ILE A 13 -11.13 -7.09 -1.22
CA ILE A 13 -10.67 -5.82 -0.73
C ILE A 13 -11.27 -5.72 0.67
N PRO A 14 -10.49 -5.91 1.74
CA PRO A 14 -10.93 -5.54 3.07
C PRO A 14 -11.44 -4.09 2.99
N ALA A 15 -12.71 -3.87 3.34
CA ALA A 15 -13.32 -2.54 3.32
C ALA A 15 -12.61 -1.53 4.26
N ASN A 16 -11.63 -1.99 5.04
CA ASN A 16 -10.81 -1.21 5.96
C ASN A 16 -9.32 -1.40 5.66
N TYR A 17 -8.82 -0.80 4.58
CA TYR A 17 -7.37 -0.54 4.51
C TYR A 17 -7.03 0.58 5.49
N ASN A 18 -6.09 0.31 6.40
CA ASN A 18 -5.70 1.28 7.44
C ASN A 18 -4.81 2.41 6.88
N PHE A 19 -4.12 2.12 5.77
CA PHE A 19 -3.24 3.06 5.09
C PHE A 19 -2.92 2.57 3.67
N GLU A 20 -2.91 3.47 2.69
CA GLU A 20 -2.55 3.11 1.32
C GLU A 20 -1.91 4.26 0.53
N GLY A 21 -1.25 3.93 -0.58
CA GLY A 21 -0.67 4.94 -1.46
C GLY A 21 0.30 4.40 -2.51
N LEU A 22 0.84 5.32 -3.30
CA LEU A 22 1.82 5.04 -4.35
C LEU A 22 3.21 4.77 -3.75
N VAL A 23 3.82 3.65 -4.13
CA VAL A 23 5.17 3.28 -3.68
C VAL A 23 5.96 2.61 -4.81
N GLU A 24 7.25 2.95 -4.92
CA GLU A 24 8.19 2.21 -5.76
C GLU A 24 8.93 1.17 -4.93
N ARG A 25 8.98 -0.08 -5.41
CA ARG A 25 9.68 -1.18 -4.72
C ARG A 25 10.76 -1.79 -5.60
N ARG A 26 11.95 -2.00 -5.05
CA ARG A 26 13.01 -2.85 -5.62
C ARG A 26 13.36 -4.01 -4.69
N CYS A 27 13.76 -5.14 -5.27
CA CYS A 27 14.21 -6.32 -4.52
C CYS A 27 15.74 -6.31 -4.48
N LEU A 28 16.32 -6.33 -3.29
CA LEU A 28 17.77 -6.39 -3.09
C LEU A 28 18.25 -7.81 -2.85
N LEU A 29 17.47 -8.59 -2.11
CA LEU A 29 17.77 -9.98 -1.80
C LEU A 29 16.49 -10.78 -1.91
N LYS A 30 16.58 -12.01 -2.42
CA LYS A 30 15.48 -12.98 -2.41
C LYS A 30 16.07 -14.36 -2.17
N ASN A 31 15.59 -15.04 -1.14
CA ASN A 31 16.10 -16.35 -0.73
C ASN A 31 17.63 -16.32 -0.54
N PHE A 32 18.13 -15.32 0.17
CA PHE A 32 19.56 -15.12 0.45
C PHE A 32 20.45 -14.86 -0.77
N LYS A 33 19.87 -14.63 -1.96
CA LYS A 33 20.62 -14.34 -3.20
C LYS A 33 20.20 -13.01 -3.82
N GLU A 34 21.18 -12.29 -4.36
CA GLU A 34 20.90 -11.08 -5.14
C GLU A 34 20.18 -11.43 -6.44
N PRO A 35 19.10 -10.72 -6.79
CA PRO A 35 18.41 -10.95 -8.04
C PRO A 35 19.26 -10.46 -9.22
N ASN A 36 19.26 -11.20 -10.33
CA ASN A 36 19.94 -10.81 -11.57
C ASN A 36 19.49 -9.41 -12.07
N ILE A 37 18.22 -9.05 -11.85
CA ILE A 37 17.67 -7.74 -12.21
C ILE A 37 16.97 -7.11 -11.00
N SER A 38 17.54 -6.02 -10.48
CA SER A 38 16.92 -5.17 -9.45
C SER A 38 16.51 -3.81 -10.02
N LYS A 39 15.27 -3.72 -10.52
CA LYS A 39 14.68 -2.48 -11.01
C LYS A 39 13.55 -2.01 -10.10
N TRP A 40 13.40 -0.70 -9.94
CA TRP A 40 12.25 -0.10 -9.28
C TRP A 40 10.97 -0.42 -10.05
N LYS A 41 9.93 -0.80 -9.32
CA LYS A 41 8.59 -1.07 -9.86
C LYS A 41 7.56 -0.31 -9.06
N LYS A 42 6.66 0.40 -9.74
CA LYS A 42 5.56 1.13 -9.12
C LYS A 42 4.43 0.18 -8.73
N TYR A 43 3.92 0.39 -7.53
CA TYR A 43 2.76 -0.29 -6.99
C TYR A 43 1.89 0.72 -6.26
N TRP A 44 0.58 0.50 -6.30
CA TRP A 44 -0.25 0.99 -5.23
C TRP A 44 -0.23 -0.05 -4.12
N VAL A 45 0.16 0.36 -2.92
CA VAL A 45 0.29 -0.52 -1.76
C VAL A 45 -0.76 -0.14 -0.74
N ALA A 46 -1.48 -1.13 -0.23
CA ALA A 46 -2.37 -0.96 0.90
C ALA A 46 -1.89 -1.83 2.08
N ILE A 47 -2.02 -1.31 3.29
CA ILE A 47 -1.74 -1.99 4.55
C ILE A 47 -3.06 -2.35 5.20
N CYS A 48 -3.25 -3.63 5.52
CA CYS A 48 -4.28 -4.10 6.44
C CYS A 48 -3.57 -4.83 7.57
N GLU A 49 -3.56 -4.25 8.76
CA GLU A 49 -2.80 -4.77 9.91
C GLU A 49 -1.31 -5.01 9.57
N HIS A 50 -0.91 -6.27 9.41
CA HIS A 50 0.44 -6.75 9.11
C HIS A 50 0.60 -7.22 7.66
N LEU A 51 -0.46 -7.13 6.86
CA LEU A 51 -0.50 -7.59 5.47
C LEU A 51 -0.33 -6.42 4.51
N LEU A 52 0.61 -6.57 3.58
CA LEU A 52 0.80 -5.66 2.45
C LEU A 52 0.15 -6.20 1.18
N PHE A 53 -0.75 -5.41 0.62
CA PHE A 53 -1.43 -5.68 -0.64
C PHE A 53 -0.81 -4.86 -1.77
N PHE A 54 -0.33 -5.53 -2.82
CA PHE A 54 0.36 -4.87 -3.95
C PHE A 54 -0.50 -4.88 -5.22
N HIS A 55 -0.96 -3.72 -5.62
CA HIS A 55 -1.73 -3.51 -6.84
C HIS A 55 -0.79 -3.08 -7.97
N LYS A 56 -0.79 -3.83 -9.08
CA LYS A 56 0.01 -3.50 -10.27
C LYS A 56 -0.64 -2.36 -11.03
N GLN A 57 0.18 -1.57 -11.72
CA GLN A 57 -0.30 -0.61 -12.68
C GLN A 57 -1.13 -1.30 -13.77
N ARG A 58 -2.22 -0.66 -14.20
CA ARG A 58 -3.03 -1.10 -15.34
C ARG A 58 -2.21 -0.98 -16.63
N SER A 59 -2.63 -1.72 -17.66
CA SER A 59 -2.00 -1.60 -18.98
C SER A 59 -2.13 -0.16 -19.48
N PHE A 60 -1.10 0.35 -20.14
CA PHE A 60 -1.06 1.70 -20.70
C PHE A 60 -2.28 1.99 -21.59
N LEU A 61 -2.71 1.01 -22.39
CA LEU A 61 -3.86 1.12 -23.29
C LEU A 61 -5.17 1.43 -22.56
N ILE A 62 -5.35 0.88 -21.35
CA ILE A 62 -6.52 1.13 -20.50
C ILE A 62 -6.44 2.54 -19.88
N THR A 63 -5.24 3.07 -19.70
CA THR A 63 -5.02 4.40 -19.08
C THR A 63 -4.97 5.56 -20.07
N LEU A 64 -4.82 5.30 -21.37
CA LEU A 64 -4.77 6.32 -22.42
C LEU A 64 -6.02 7.21 -22.47
N PRO A 65 -7.26 6.66 -22.47
CA PRO A 65 -8.47 7.49 -22.46
C PRO A 65 -8.53 8.39 -21.23
N MET A 66 -8.15 7.86 -20.05
CA MET A 66 -8.10 8.66 -18.81
C MET A 66 -7.08 9.82 -18.89
N ARG A 67 -5.94 9.61 -19.57
CA ARG A 67 -4.93 10.67 -19.77
C ARG A 67 -5.39 11.73 -20.78
N LEU A 68 -6.06 11.32 -21.86
CA LEU A 68 -6.57 12.24 -22.88
C LEU A 68 -7.72 13.10 -22.35
N SER A 69 -8.67 12.52 -21.60
CA SER A 69 -9.79 13.28 -21.01
C SER A 69 -9.35 14.34 -20.00
N ARG A 70 -8.15 14.19 -19.40
CA ARG A 70 -7.57 15.19 -18.50
C ARG A 70 -6.96 16.37 -19.25
N GLN A 71 -6.41 16.15 -20.44
CA GLN A 71 -5.82 17.24 -21.22
C GLN A 71 -6.89 18.17 -21.80
N THR A 72 -8.11 17.69 -22.01
CA THR A 72 -9.23 18.51 -22.52
C THR A 72 -9.90 19.38 -21.45
N SER A 73 -9.60 19.23 -20.15
CA SER A 73 -10.23 20.02 -19.07
C SER A 73 -9.37 21.18 -18.54
N LEU A 74 -8.18 21.42 -19.08
CA LEU A 74 -7.27 22.51 -18.66
C LEU A 74 -7.43 23.81 -19.49
N LYS A 75 -8.50 23.94 -20.28
CA LYS A 75 -8.91 25.21 -20.90
C LYS A 75 -10.37 25.51 -20.60
N LYS A 76 -10.65 26.07 -19.42
CA LYS A 76 -11.81 26.94 -19.22
C LYS A 76 -11.49 27.96 -18.12
N ASN A 77 -11.56 29.22 -18.52
CA ASN A 77 -11.05 30.40 -17.84
C ASN A 77 -11.95 30.91 -16.68
N ASP A 78 -11.27 31.55 -15.72
CA ASP A 78 -11.57 32.77 -14.95
C ASP A 78 -12.86 32.95 -14.12
N ASN A 79 -12.59 33.25 -12.83
CA ASN A 79 -13.26 34.16 -11.88
C ASN A 79 -14.50 33.70 -11.07
N ILE A 80 -14.47 34.10 -9.77
CA ILE A 80 -15.53 34.10 -8.73
C ILE A 80 -15.64 32.75 -7.98
N SER A 81 -15.55 32.60 -6.65
CA SER A 81 -15.66 33.51 -5.49
C SER A 81 -14.91 32.91 -4.28
N ILE A 82 -14.27 33.80 -3.52
CA ILE A 82 -13.64 33.51 -2.22
C ILE A 82 -14.75 33.47 -1.17
N ALA A 83 -15.08 32.28 -0.66
CA ALA A 83 -15.51 32.07 0.72
C ALA A 83 -15.71 30.57 1.02
N GLN A 84 -15.11 30.15 2.13
CA GLN A 84 -15.48 29.00 2.97
C GLN A 84 -14.98 27.59 2.60
N SER A 85 -14.28 27.00 3.59
CA SER A 85 -13.84 25.60 3.75
C SER A 85 -12.61 25.10 2.95
N LYS A 86 -11.42 25.64 3.25
CA LYS A 86 -10.15 25.00 2.84
C LYS A 86 -9.15 24.93 3.99
N LEU A 87 -9.44 24.08 4.98
CA LEU A 87 -8.39 23.53 5.85
C LEU A 87 -8.79 22.13 6.34
N SER A 88 -8.84 21.15 5.43
CA SER A 88 -8.80 19.71 5.75
C SER A 88 -8.70 18.77 4.53
N ASN A 89 -8.86 19.23 3.28
CA ASN A 89 -8.98 18.31 2.13
C ASN A 89 -7.75 18.16 1.23
N MET A 90 -6.58 18.69 1.59
CA MET A 90 -5.37 18.66 0.73
C MET A 90 -4.66 17.30 0.63
N ASN A 91 -5.04 16.30 1.44
CA ASN A 91 -4.36 15.00 1.46
C ASN A 91 -5.11 13.88 0.72
N ILE A 92 -6.38 14.07 0.33
CA ILE A 92 -7.21 13.02 -0.28
C ILE A 92 -7.20 13.11 -1.82
N THR A 93 -6.99 14.29 -2.40
CA THR A 93 -7.12 14.48 -3.86
C THR A 93 -5.95 13.94 -4.68
N LEU A 94 -4.73 13.92 -4.11
CA LEU A 94 -3.52 13.45 -4.82
C LEU A 94 -3.42 11.92 -4.86
N THR A 95 -3.98 11.23 -3.86
CA THR A 95 -3.90 9.77 -3.73
C THR A 95 -5.00 9.06 -4.53
N GLU A 96 -6.26 9.52 -4.44
CA GLU A 96 -7.39 8.89 -5.15
C GLU A 96 -7.26 8.94 -6.68
N THR A 97 -6.74 10.04 -7.23
CA THR A 97 -6.58 10.17 -8.68
C THR A 97 -5.51 9.22 -9.22
N ASP A 98 -4.46 8.97 -8.43
CA ASP A 98 -3.41 8.02 -8.79
C ASP A 98 -3.87 6.56 -8.67
N ARG A 99 -4.77 6.26 -7.72
CA ARG A 99 -5.35 4.91 -7.51
C ARG A 99 -5.96 4.33 -8.78
N LEU A 100 -6.61 5.16 -9.61
CA LEU A 100 -7.29 4.73 -10.84
C LEU A 100 -6.35 4.09 -11.87
N TYR A 101 -5.06 4.43 -11.85
CA TYR A 101 -4.06 3.83 -12.74
C TYR A 101 -3.62 2.43 -12.30
N TYR A 102 -4.09 1.93 -11.16
CA TYR A 102 -3.73 0.63 -10.61
C TYR A 102 -4.92 -0.34 -10.63
N ARG A 103 -4.61 -1.64 -10.67
CA ARG A 103 -5.62 -2.70 -10.66
C ARG A 103 -6.32 -2.73 -9.31
N GLN A 104 -7.64 -2.95 -9.31
CA GLN A 104 -8.38 -3.05 -8.05
C GLN A 104 -7.97 -4.30 -7.26
N ASN A 105 -7.82 -5.45 -7.92
CA ASN A 105 -7.38 -6.66 -7.24
C ASN A 105 -5.87 -6.63 -6.96
N PRO A 106 -5.45 -6.98 -5.73
CA PRO A 106 -4.04 -7.09 -5.39
C PRO A 106 -3.42 -8.24 -6.18
N SER A 107 -2.21 -8.01 -6.69
CA SER A 107 -1.43 -9.01 -7.41
C SER A 107 -0.54 -9.86 -6.50
N LYS A 108 -0.30 -9.37 -5.28
CA LYS A 108 0.47 -10.02 -4.23
C LYS A 108 -0.09 -9.57 -2.88
N CYS A 109 -0.13 -10.49 -1.93
CA CYS A 109 -0.34 -10.23 -0.52
C CYS A 109 0.87 -10.80 0.24
N GLN A 110 1.41 -10.08 1.20
CA GLN A 110 2.58 -10.51 1.98
C GLN A 110 2.47 -10.00 3.42
N SER A 111 2.53 -10.91 4.38
CA SER A 111 2.76 -10.57 5.79
C SER A 111 4.17 -10.02 5.97
N ILE A 112 4.28 -8.96 6.77
CA ILE A 112 5.55 -8.35 7.19
C ILE A 112 5.77 -8.44 8.71
N THR A 113 5.03 -9.30 9.40
CA THR A 113 5.25 -9.58 10.83
C THR A 113 6.69 -9.99 11.08
N ASP A 114 7.31 -9.42 12.11
CA ASP A 114 8.71 -9.66 12.51
C ASP A 114 9.77 -9.32 11.44
N TRP A 115 9.40 -8.53 10.43
CA TRP A 115 10.39 -8.03 9.47
C TRP A 115 11.16 -6.86 10.06
N LEU A 116 12.45 -6.78 9.73
CA LEU A 116 13.30 -5.66 10.12
C LEU A 116 13.04 -4.47 9.20
N ILE A 117 12.70 -3.32 9.79
CA ILE A 117 12.51 -2.06 9.08
C ILE A 117 13.64 -1.06 9.38
N VAL A 118 14.18 -0.41 8.34
CA VAL A 118 15.28 0.57 8.47
C VAL A 118 15.03 1.77 7.57
N LEU A 119 15.17 2.99 8.10
CA LEU A 119 15.21 4.21 7.29
C LEU A 119 16.54 4.29 6.54
N SER A 120 16.49 4.46 5.22
CA SER A 120 17.71 4.58 4.44
C SER A 120 18.31 5.97 4.57
N GLN A 121 19.60 6.05 4.88
CA GLN A 121 20.35 7.31 5.03
C GLN A 121 20.72 7.95 3.67
N THR A 122 19.83 7.84 2.67
CA THR A 122 20.02 8.50 1.38
C THR A 122 19.88 10.02 1.53
N LYS A 123 20.49 10.79 0.61
CA LYS A 123 20.40 12.26 0.59
C LYS A 123 18.96 12.78 0.67
N ASN A 124 18.02 12.07 0.03
CA ASN A 124 16.62 12.48 -0.10
C ASN A 124 15.71 11.95 1.03
N ARG A 125 16.22 11.05 1.89
CA ARG A 125 15.49 10.45 3.04
C ARG A 125 14.08 9.93 2.70
N ASN A 126 13.88 9.51 1.45
CA ASN A 126 12.59 9.04 0.92
C ASN A 126 12.61 7.54 0.64
N GLU A 127 13.57 6.80 1.21
CA GLU A 127 13.72 5.36 1.04
C GLU A 127 13.64 4.63 2.39
N ILE A 128 12.89 3.53 2.43
CA ILE A 128 12.80 2.59 3.57
C ILE A 128 13.26 1.22 3.09
N GLN A 129 13.96 0.49 3.94
CA GLN A 129 14.32 -0.90 3.72
C GLN A 129 13.50 -1.81 4.65
N LEU A 130 12.98 -2.90 4.09
CA LEU A 130 12.30 -3.95 4.81
C LEU A 130 12.99 -5.28 4.51
N SER A 131 13.31 -6.03 5.57
CA SER A 131 14.11 -7.25 5.49
C SER A 131 13.45 -8.37 6.27
N ASP A 132 13.10 -9.43 5.57
CA ASP A 132 12.73 -10.72 6.13
C ASP A 132 14.01 -11.53 6.36
N LEU A 133 14.46 -11.59 7.61
CA LEU A 133 15.67 -12.30 7.99
C LEU A 133 15.49 -13.83 7.92
N THR A 134 14.26 -14.30 8.12
CA THR A 134 13.94 -15.74 8.10
C THR A 134 13.98 -16.31 6.69
N ARG A 135 13.45 -15.55 5.71
CA ARG A 135 13.40 -15.96 4.30
C ARG A 135 14.52 -15.35 3.45
N GLY A 136 15.44 -14.61 4.07
CA GLY A 136 16.53 -13.94 3.38
C GLY A 136 16.04 -13.03 2.25
N SER A 137 14.95 -12.29 2.48
CA SER A 137 14.35 -11.41 1.47
C SER A 137 14.48 -9.96 1.91
N MET A 138 15.00 -9.11 1.05
CA MET A 138 15.23 -7.70 1.35
C MET A 138 14.69 -6.82 0.23
N TYR A 139 13.96 -5.79 0.61
CA TYR A 139 13.30 -4.87 -0.30
C TYR A 139 13.59 -3.43 0.10
N LYS A 140 13.70 -2.55 -0.89
CA LYS A 140 13.68 -1.10 -0.68
C LYS A 140 12.42 -0.52 -1.28
N PHE A 141 11.85 0.43 -0.56
CA PHE A 141 10.65 1.18 -0.89
C PHE A 141 11.05 2.64 -1.03
N LYS A 142 10.63 3.28 -2.11
CA LYS A 142 10.89 4.69 -2.39
C LYS A 142 9.57 5.43 -2.51
N PHE A 143 9.53 6.61 -1.90
CA PHE A 143 8.39 7.49 -1.81
C PHE A 143 8.68 8.83 -2.50
N GLU A 144 7.65 9.63 -2.72
CA GLU A 144 7.79 10.93 -3.39
C GLU A 144 8.68 11.88 -2.60
N ASN A 145 8.51 11.96 -1.28
CA ASN A 145 9.28 12.83 -0.41
C ASN A 145 9.54 12.21 0.98
N ALA A 146 10.36 12.87 1.79
CA ALA A 146 10.74 12.40 3.12
C ALA A 146 9.57 12.39 4.12
N ALA A 147 8.61 13.31 4.00
CA ALA A 147 7.45 13.35 4.89
C ALA A 147 6.56 12.11 4.70
N ILE A 148 6.27 11.76 3.44
CA ILE A 148 5.52 10.53 3.09
C ILE A 148 6.28 9.30 3.55
N ALA A 149 7.61 9.25 3.34
CA ALA A 149 8.42 8.14 3.82
C ALA A 149 8.35 7.97 5.35
N ASN A 150 8.37 9.06 6.12
CA ASN A 150 8.23 8.98 7.58
C ASN A 150 6.85 8.45 8.01
N ILE A 151 5.77 8.86 7.35
CA ILE A 151 4.43 8.32 7.64
C ILE A 151 4.38 6.82 7.35
N TRP A 152 4.88 6.40 6.17
CA TRP A 152 4.99 4.98 5.82
C TRP A 152 5.85 4.21 6.82
N PHE A 153 6.95 4.78 7.29
CA PHE A 153 7.82 4.14 8.27
C PHE A 153 7.08 3.84 9.58
N GLN A 154 6.29 4.78 10.11
CA GLN A 154 5.52 4.52 11.33
C GLN A 154 4.47 3.43 11.13
N ARG A 155 3.71 3.48 10.04
CA ARG A 155 2.67 2.47 9.74
C ARG A 155 3.25 1.09 9.50
N LEU A 156 4.37 1.01 8.78
CA LEU A 156 5.06 -0.27 8.56
C LEU A 156 5.68 -0.78 9.87
N LYS A 157 6.23 0.09 10.71
CA LYS A 157 6.76 -0.30 12.03
C LYS A 157 5.68 -0.94 12.89
N GLU A 158 4.50 -0.34 12.98
CA GLU A 158 3.33 -0.93 13.66
C GLU A 158 2.97 -2.31 13.06
N ALA A 159 2.92 -2.41 11.74
CA ALA A 159 2.62 -3.66 11.03
C ALA A 159 3.67 -4.76 11.29
N THR A 160 4.96 -4.41 11.41
CA THR A 160 6.02 -5.38 11.73
C THR A 160 5.95 -5.90 13.16
N LEU A 161 5.41 -5.10 14.09
CA LEU A 161 5.26 -5.45 15.51
C LEU A 161 3.92 -6.12 15.83
N PHE A 162 3.10 -6.36 14.81
CA PHE A 162 1.77 -6.93 14.98
C PHE A 162 1.86 -8.32 15.61
N LYS A 163 1.24 -8.48 16.77
CA LYS A 163 1.04 -9.76 17.44
C LYS A 163 -0.44 -10.10 17.32
N GLN A 164 -0.76 -11.25 16.75
CA GLN A 164 -2.13 -11.76 16.85
C GLN A 164 -2.43 -12.02 18.33
N THR A 165 -3.34 -11.26 18.91
CA THR A 165 -3.88 -11.55 20.25
C THR A 165 -4.91 -12.68 20.15
N ASN A 166 -4.49 -13.85 19.68
CA ASN A 166 -5.29 -15.08 19.74
C ASN A 166 -4.58 -16.06 20.69
N GLY A 167 -4.67 -15.74 21.97
CA GLY A 167 -4.15 -16.53 23.07
C GLY A 167 -4.79 -16.20 24.43
N GLN A 168 -5.91 -15.47 24.45
CA GLN A 168 -6.77 -15.44 25.63
C GLN A 168 -7.71 -16.64 25.51
N LEU A 169 -7.21 -17.81 25.90
CA LEU A 169 -8.06 -18.90 26.37
C LEU A 169 -8.76 -18.38 27.63
N SER A 170 -9.91 -17.74 27.45
CA SER A 170 -10.95 -17.69 28.48
C SER A 170 -11.99 -18.76 28.14
N GLU A 171 -11.55 -20.01 28.01
CA GLU A 171 -12.46 -21.12 28.26
C GLU A 171 -12.38 -21.37 29.75
N ASN A 172 -13.48 -21.05 30.41
CA ASN A 172 -13.77 -21.37 31.78
C ASN A 172 -13.15 -22.73 32.14
N LEU A 173 -12.24 -22.71 33.13
CA LEU A 173 -11.97 -23.87 33.97
C LEU A 173 -13.30 -24.26 34.65
N ILE A 174 -14.18 -24.92 33.90
CA ILE A 174 -15.17 -25.81 34.46
C ILE A 174 -14.35 -27.06 34.80
N ALA A 175 -13.80 -27.05 36.00
CA ALA A 175 -13.53 -28.30 36.69
C ALA A 175 -14.91 -28.95 36.88
N LEU A 176 -15.18 -29.99 36.10
CA LEU A 176 -16.20 -30.98 36.44
C LEU A 176 -15.64 -31.78 37.63
N ASP A 177 -16.54 -32.04 38.58
CA ASP A 177 -16.37 -32.70 39.89
C ASP A 177 -15.33 -33.83 39.94
#